data_AF-Q5BZA2-F1
#
_entry.id   AF-Q5BZA2-F1
#
_cell.length_a   1.000
_cell.length_b   1.000
_cell.length_c   1.000
_cell.angle_alpha   90.00
_cell.angle_beta   90.00
_cell.angle_gamma   90.00
#
_symmetry.space_group_name_H-M   'P 1'
#
loop_
_entity.id
_entity.type
_entity.pdbx_description
1 polymer ?
#
loop_
_entity_poly.entity_id
_entity_poly.type
_entity_poly.pdbx_seq_one_letter_code
_entity_poly.pdbx_strand_id
1 'polypeptide(L)'
;LFRLWQFSIMSEHDLTRKISGFLDKHLILPLLEYICVKNIYDEKSILKTKWEVLLGTSMVDYAADTYKSIYDTEPPPGLLDREKVLESIQETELKLKPVKVIFSQETMKEVAQCKNTKDLLASLETKYNFKTEMLNDMFDAARVFYDAGNYSLASEYLRIVRQLLTPGTRRHLDASWGRLASEILVQNWDEALEDLEKLKDAIDCQNEDKPASHTYLIQLQQRTWMLHWSLFVFFNHPQGKEKLIEWFMQNTTHLNAIQTLAPHLLRYLTVCVITSTD
;
A
#
# COMPACT_ATOMS: atom_id res chain seq x y z
N LEU A 1 30.02 -25.25 4.67
CA LEU A 1 31.03 -24.27 4.21
C LEU A 1 30.55 -23.50 2.98
N PHE A 2 30.33 -24.12 1.81
CA PHE A 2 29.80 -23.41 0.62
C PHE A 2 28.44 -22.72 0.85
N ARG A 3 27.46 -23.37 1.51
CA ARG A 3 26.17 -22.73 1.86
C ARG A 3 26.34 -21.54 2.82
N LEU A 4 27.17 -21.66 3.85
CA LEU A 4 27.45 -20.57 4.80
C LEU A 4 28.13 -19.38 4.13
N TRP A 5 29.01 -19.63 3.17
CA TRP A 5 29.64 -18.59 2.35
C TRP A 5 28.63 -17.89 1.43
N GLN A 6 27.72 -18.66 0.83
CA GLN A 6 26.62 -18.14 0.02
C GLN A 6 25.63 -17.30 0.84
N PHE A 7 25.31 -17.71 2.07
CA PHE A 7 24.48 -16.93 3.00
C PHE A 7 25.17 -15.64 3.45
N SER A 8 26.49 -15.67 3.70
CA SER A 8 27.27 -14.47 4.02
C SER A 8 27.22 -13.43 2.89
N ILE A 9 27.42 -13.86 1.64
CA ILE A 9 27.32 -12.99 0.45
C ILE A 9 25.89 -12.48 0.26
N MET A 10 24.87 -13.31 0.52
CA MET A 10 23.47 -12.91 0.42
C MET A 10 23.07 -11.86 1.48
N SER A 11 23.61 -11.96 2.69
CA SER A 11 23.37 -10.98 3.77
C SER A 11 24.01 -9.61 3.49
N GLU A 12 25.18 -9.58 2.85
CA GLU A 12 25.88 -8.33 2.48
C GLU A 12 25.18 -7.57 1.34
N HIS A 13 24.41 -8.29 0.51
CA HIS A 13 23.67 -7.73 -0.62
C HIS A 13 22.17 -7.55 -0.34
N ASP A 14 21.74 -7.73 0.90
CA ASP A 14 20.36 -7.54 1.30
C ASP A 14 19.99 -6.05 1.32
N LEU A 15 18.97 -5.71 0.54
CA LEU A 15 18.44 -4.35 0.44
C LEU A 15 17.22 -4.15 1.33
N THR A 16 16.73 -5.18 2.02
CA THR A 16 15.48 -5.14 2.79
C THR A 16 15.49 -3.99 3.80
N ARG A 17 16.60 -3.79 4.52
CA ARG A 17 16.73 -2.68 5.49
C ARG A 17 16.63 -1.28 4.85
N LYS A 18 17.09 -1.12 3.61
CA LYS A 18 17.01 0.15 2.89
C LYS A 18 15.62 0.35 2.29
N ILE A 19 15.06 -0.71 1.70
CA ILE A 19 13.75 -0.69 1.07
C ILE A 19 12.65 -0.50 2.12
N SER A 20 12.76 -1.12 3.30
CA SER A 20 11.78 -1.01 4.38
C SER A 20 11.55 0.43 4.85
N GLY A 21 12.52 1.33 4.69
CA GLY A 21 12.36 2.76 5.01
C GLY A 21 11.43 3.52 4.06
N PHE A 22 11.09 2.92 2.90
CA PHE A 22 10.21 3.49 1.89
C PHE A 22 8.89 2.72 1.75
N LEU A 23 8.67 1.68 2.57
CA LEU A 23 7.48 0.83 2.52
C LEU A 23 6.58 1.05 3.73
N ASP A 24 5.30 0.74 3.55
CA ASP A 24 4.38 0.64 4.66
C ASP A 24 4.61 -0.64 5.48
N LYS A 25 4.22 -0.60 6.76
CA LYS A 25 4.33 -1.69 7.74
C LYS A 25 3.76 -3.00 7.22
N HIS A 26 2.62 -2.96 6.53
CA HIS A 26 1.97 -4.16 6.00
C HIS A 26 2.77 -4.76 4.81
N LEU A 27 3.36 -3.93 3.96
CA LEU A 27 4.18 -4.37 2.82
C LEU A 27 5.55 -4.94 3.23
N ILE A 28 6.01 -4.63 4.45
CA ILE A 28 7.24 -5.19 5.01
C ILE A 28 7.05 -6.65 5.44
N LEU A 29 5.83 -7.05 5.84
CA LEU A 29 5.58 -8.40 6.36
C LEU A 29 5.88 -9.52 5.35
N PRO A 30 5.41 -9.46 4.08
CA PRO A 30 5.78 -10.46 3.08
C PRO A 30 7.29 -10.55 2.84
N LEU A 31 8.03 -9.43 2.93
CA LEU A 31 9.48 -9.43 2.81
C LEU A 31 10.15 -10.14 3.98
N LEU A 32 9.68 -9.88 5.22
CA LEU A 32 10.20 -10.54 6.41
C LEU A 32 9.91 -12.04 6.41
N GLU A 33 8.73 -12.46 5.94
CA GLU A 33 8.39 -13.87 5.76
C GLU A 33 9.31 -14.56 4.76
N TYR A 34 9.58 -13.91 3.62
CA TYR A 34 10.52 -14.44 2.63
C TYR A 34 11.93 -14.63 3.19
N ILE A 35 12.43 -13.67 3.97
CA ILE A 35 13.75 -13.75 4.61
C ILE A 35 13.78 -14.86 5.67
N CYS A 36 12.68 -15.04 6.40
CA CYS A 36 12.51 -16.14 7.35
C CYS A 36 12.60 -17.49 6.63
N VAL A 37 11.89 -17.68 5.51
CA VAL A 37 11.94 -18.93 4.73
C VAL A 37 13.34 -19.18 4.15
N LYS A 38 14.06 -18.12 3.78
CA LYS A 38 15.41 -18.23 3.22
C LYS A 38 16.50 -18.45 4.26
N ASN A 39 16.21 -18.34 5.56
CA ASN A 39 17.16 -18.54 6.67
C ASN A 39 18.49 -17.80 6.47
N ILE A 40 18.41 -16.55 5.99
CA ILE A 40 19.59 -15.70 5.75
C ILE A 40 20.13 -15.13 7.07
N TYR A 41 19.24 -14.86 8.04
CA TYR A 41 19.59 -14.39 9.38
C TYR A 41 19.05 -15.33 10.46
N ASP A 42 19.45 -15.07 11.71
CA ASP A 42 18.94 -15.78 12.88
C ASP A 42 17.42 -15.63 13.01
N GLU A 43 16.71 -16.77 13.09
CA GLU A 43 15.24 -16.83 13.10
C GLU A 43 14.66 -15.98 14.25
N LYS A 44 15.29 -15.99 15.42
CA LYS A 44 14.81 -15.23 16.59
C LYS A 44 14.88 -13.72 16.38
N SER A 45 15.91 -13.23 15.70
CA SER A 45 16.06 -11.79 15.40
C SER A 45 15.01 -11.31 14.39
N ILE A 46 14.74 -12.11 13.35
CA ILE A 46 13.70 -11.81 12.35
C ILE A 46 12.32 -11.83 13.00
N LEU A 47 12.02 -12.87 13.80
CA LEU A 47 10.73 -12.98 14.48
C LEU A 47 10.50 -11.82 15.45
N LYS A 48 11.52 -11.38 16.17
CA LYS A 48 11.42 -10.18 17.02
C LYS A 48 11.13 -8.92 16.20
N THR A 49 11.82 -8.73 15.08
CA THR A 49 11.57 -7.60 14.16
C THR A 49 10.16 -7.64 13.60
N LYS A 50 9.68 -8.83 13.19
CA LYS A 50 8.32 -9.04 12.72
C LYS A 50 7.29 -8.70 13.80
N TRP A 51 7.53 -9.12 15.03
CA TRP A 51 6.68 -8.78 16.16
C TRP A 51 6.64 -7.27 16.43
N GLU A 52 7.77 -6.56 16.39
CA GLU A 52 7.82 -5.09 16.53
C GLU A 52 7.03 -4.38 15.42
N VAL A 53 7.08 -4.85 14.18
CA VAL A 53 6.26 -4.33 13.07
C VAL A 53 4.78 -4.59 13.32
N LEU A 54 4.43 -5.78 13.80
CA LEU A 54 3.05 -6.16 14.10
C LEU A 54 2.45 -5.42 15.30
N LEU A 55 3.25 -5.04 16.30
CA LEU A 55 2.80 -4.14 17.37
C LEU A 55 2.41 -2.75 16.83
N GLY A 56 3.00 -2.36 15.70
CA GLY A 56 2.67 -1.14 14.99
C GLY A 56 1.41 -1.24 14.12
N THR A 57 0.79 -2.42 14.01
CA THR A 57 -0.44 -2.68 13.24
C THR A 57 -1.53 -3.26 14.14
N SER A 58 -2.78 -3.30 13.67
CA SER A 58 -3.91 -3.86 14.42
C SER A 58 -4.13 -5.35 14.10
N MET A 59 -3.13 -6.06 13.56
CA MET A 59 -3.18 -7.50 13.28
C MET A 59 -2.84 -8.31 14.53
N VAL A 60 -3.74 -8.24 15.51
CA VAL A 60 -3.56 -8.75 16.86
C VAL A 60 -3.35 -10.27 16.88
N ASP A 61 -4.09 -11.01 16.05
CA ASP A 61 -3.99 -12.47 15.98
C ASP A 61 -2.63 -12.91 15.41
N TYR A 62 -2.15 -12.20 14.39
CA TYR A 62 -0.85 -12.51 13.79
C TYR A 62 0.32 -12.14 14.71
N ALA A 63 0.18 -11.06 15.48
CA ALA A 63 1.13 -10.70 16.54
C ALA A 63 1.16 -11.76 17.65
N ALA A 64 0.00 -12.31 18.03
CA ALA A 64 -0.09 -13.37 19.03
C ALA A 64 0.60 -14.66 18.58
N ASP A 65 0.37 -15.09 17.34
CA ASP A 65 1.01 -16.28 16.76
C ASP A 65 2.52 -16.11 16.63
N THR A 66 2.97 -14.91 16.26
CA THR A 66 4.41 -14.59 16.20
C THR A 66 5.03 -14.61 17.61
N TYR A 67 4.33 -14.10 18.64
CA TYR A 67 4.81 -14.15 20.02
C TYR A 67 4.90 -15.58 20.55
N LYS A 68 3.89 -16.41 20.29
CA LYS A 68 3.91 -17.85 20.61
C LYS A 68 5.11 -18.55 19.98
N SER A 69 5.44 -18.20 18.74
CA SER A 69 6.59 -18.77 18.02
C SER A 69 7.95 -18.34 18.59
N ILE A 70 8.03 -17.22 19.32
CA ILE A 70 9.29 -16.71 19.90
C ILE A 70 9.54 -17.27 21.30
N TYR A 71 8.50 -17.32 22.13
CA TYR A 71 8.62 -17.58 23.57
C TYR A 71 8.03 -18.92 24.01
N ASP A 72 7.38 -19.68 23.12
CA ASP A 72 6.61 -20.90 23.43
C ASP A 72 5.55 -20.69 24.54
N THR A 73 5.18 -19.44 24.80
CA THR A 73 4.18 -19.03 25.79
C THR A 73 3.14 -18.13 25.16
N GLU A 74 1.90 -18.19 25.67
CA GLU A 74 0.84 -17.28 25.23
C GLU A 74 1.16 -15.84 25.64
N PRO A 75 0.85 -14.85 24.78
CA PRO A 75 1.05 -13.45 25.13
C PRO A 75 0.19 -13.07 26.35
N PRO A 76 0.72 -12.26 27.29
CA PRO A 76 -0.02 -11.88 28.49
C PRO A 76 -1.33 -11.14 28.14
N PRO A 77 -2.44 -11.44 28.85
CA PRO A 77 -3.74 -10.80 28.62
C PRO A 77 -3.62 -9.30 28.91
N GLY A 78 -3.79 -8.48 27.87
CA GLY A 78 -3.66 -7.02 27.94
C GLY A 78 -2.50 -6.43 27.11
N LEU A 79 -1.60 -7.24 26.57
CA LEU A 79 -0.56 -6.75 25.63
C LEU A 79 -1.11 -6.46 24.23
N LEU A 80 -2.22 -7.12 23.91
CA LEU A 80 -2.86 -7.17 22.61
C LEU A 80 -4.32 -6.80 22.87
N ASP A 81 -4.67 -5.54 22.59
CA ASP A 81 -6.01 -4.94 22.77
C ASP A 81 -7.01 -5.53 21.74
N ARG A 82 -7.14 -6.86 21.72
CA ARG A 82 -7.98 -7.61 20.77
C ARG A 82 -9.43 -7.14 20.82
N GLU A 83 -9.93 -6.91 22.04
CA GLU A 83 -11.31 -6.46 22.28
C GLU A 83 -11.55 -5.08 21.66
N LYS A 84 -10.63 -4.13 21.82
CA LYS A 84 -10.78 -2.77 21.24
C LYS A 84 -10.75 -2.77 19.72
N VAL A 85 -9.91 -3.62 19.12
CA VAL A 85 -9.84 -3.75 17.66
C VAL A 85 -11.14 -4.38 17.13
N LEU A 86 -11.66 -5.41 17.78
CA LEU A 86 -12.93 -6.04 17.42
C LEU A 86 -14.12 -5.09 17.61
N GLU A 87 -14.16 -4.33 18.71
CA GLU A 87 -15.17 -3.29 18.93
C GLU A 87 -15.09 -2.21 17.85
N SER A 88 -13.90 -1.73 17.52
CA SER A 88 -13.70 -0.72 16.46
C SER A 88 -14.18 -1.24 15.10
N ILE A 89 -13.91 -2.50 14.76
CA ILE A 89 -14.40 -3.14 13.55
C ILE A 89 -15.93 -3.25 13.57
N GLN A 90 -16.54 -3.67 14.68
CA GLN A 90 -17.99 -3.80 14.80
C GLN A 90 -18.72 -2.46 14.72
N GLU A 91 -18.22 -1.42 15.41
CA GLU A 91 -18.76 -0.06 15.30
C GLU A 91 -18.66 0.47 13.88
N THR A 92 -17.53 0.22 13.23
CA THR A 92 -17.28 0.61 11.85
C THR A 92 -18.24 -0.11 10.89
N GLU A 93 -18.42 -1.42 11.04
CA GLU A 93 -19.38 -2.18 10.25
C GLU A 93 -20.82 -1.70 10.46
N LEU A 94 -21.21 -1.35 11.69
CA LEU A 94 -22.53 -0.80 11.98
C LEU A 94 -22.77 0.55 11.29
N LYS A 95 -21.78 1.45 11.30
CA LYS A 95 -21.85 2.74 10.59
C LYS A 95 -21.88 2.57 9.07
N LEU A 96 -21.31 1.48 8.55
CA LEU A 96 -21.26 1.19 7.11
C LEU A 96 -22.44 0.36 6.59
N LYS A 97 -23.29 -0.22 7.46
CA LYS A 97 -24.50 -0.95 7.02
C LYS A 97 -25.40 -0.11 6.10
N PRO A 98 -25.69 1.16 6.40
CA PRO A 98 -26.40 2.05 5.48
C PRO A 98 -25.65 2.27 4.16
N VAL A 99 -24.32 2.42 4.23
CA VAL A 99 -23.45 2.66 3.07
C VAL A 99 -23.41 1.44 2.13
N LYS A 100 -23.32 0.22 2.66
CA LYS A 100 -23.38 -1.03 1.86
C LYS A 100 -24.72 -1.18 1.13
N VAL A 101 -25.82 -0.70 1.73
CA VAL A 101 -27.15 -0.72 1.11
C VAL A 101 -27.26 0.34 0.00
N ILE A 102 -26.60 1.49 0.18
CA ILE A 102 -26.54 2.58 -0.81
C ILE A 102 -25.64 2.23 -2.01
N PHE A 103 -24.55 1.47 -1.79
CA PHE A 103 -23.62 1.01 -2.83
C PHE A 103 -23.91 -0.42 -3.30
N SER A 104 -25.16 -0.71 -3.66
CA SER A 104 -25.54 -1.94 -4.34
C SER A 104 -25.03 -1.98 -5.80
N GLN A 105 -25.08 -3.16 -6.45
CA GLN A 105 -24.53 -3.40 -7.81
C GLN A 105 -25.02 -2.42 -8.88
N GLU A 106 -26.14 -1.73 -8.65
CA GLU A 106 -26.69 -0.70 -9.53
C GLU A 106 -25.95 0.65 -9.41
N THR A 107 -25.67 1.13 -8.19
CA THR A 107 -24.91 2.37 -7.95
C THR A 107 -23.45 2.21 -8.35
N MET A 108 -22.85 1.02 -8.20
CA MET A 108 -21.50 0.75 -8.71
C MET A 108 -21.39 0.89 -10.24
N LYS A 109 -22.45 0.58 -10.98
CA LYS A 109 -22.52 0.78 -12.44
C LYS A 109 -22.77 2.25 -12.79
N GLU A 110 -23.62 2.95 -12.06
CA GLU A 110 -23.83 4.41 -12.24
C GLU A 110 -22.54 5.20 -11.93
N VAL A 111 -21.81 4.83 -10.88
CA VAL A 111 -20.53 5.46 -10.49
C VAL A 111 -19.41 5.15 -11.49
N ALA A 112 -19.38 3.95 -12.08
CA ALA A 112 -18.42 3.60 -13.13
C ALA A 112 -18.71 4.30 -14.47
N GLN A 113 -19.97 4.63 -14.75
CA GLN A 113 -20.39 5.27 -16.01
C GLN A 113 -20.28 6.80 -15.98
N CYS A 114 -20.38 7.43 -14.81
CA CYS A 114 -20.28 8.87 -14.68
C CYS A 114 -18.82 9.33 -14.52
N LYS A 115 -18.24 9.90 -15.59
CA LYS A 115 -16.89 10.48 -15.60
C LYS A 115 -16.76 11.81 -14.82
N ASN A 116 -17.88 12.43 -14.44
CA ASN A 116 -17.90 13.71 -13.72
C ASN A 116 -18.22 13.51 -12.23
N THR A 117 -17.22 13.77 -11.37
CA THR A 117 -17.30 13.70 -9.91
C THR A 117 -18.40 14.61 -9.34
N LYS A 118 -18.65 15.77 -9.96
CA LYS A 118 -19.63 16.77 -9.51
C LYS A 118 -21.08 16.33 -9.76
N ASP A 119 -21.35 15.68 -10.89
CA ASP A 119 -22.70 15.19 -11.23
C ASP A 119 -23.06 13.94 -10.42
N LEU A 120 -22.06 13.11 -10.09
CA LEU A 120 -22.23 11.98 -9.17
C LEU A 120 -22.52 12.43 -7.74
N LEU A 121 -21.76 13.40 -7.22
CA LEU A 121 -22.01 13.97 -5.89
C LEU A 121 -23.40 14.61 -5.82
N ALA A 122 -23.79 15.40 -6.83
CA ALA A 122 -25.13 15.97 -6.88
C ALA A 122 -26.23 14.90 -6.96
N SER A 123 -26.03 13.83 -7.72
CA SER A 123 -26.98 12.70 -7.85
C SER A 123 -27.07 11.86 -6.57
N LEU A 124 -25.96 11.69 -5.85
CA LEU A 124 -25.89 10.99 -4.56
C LEU A 124 -26.45 11.84 -3.42
N GLU A 125 -26.26 13.16 -3.48
CA GLU A 125 -26.91 14.12 -2.58
C GLU A 125 -28.44 14.12 -2.79
N THR A 126 -28.91 14.13 -4.04
CA THR A 126 -30.36 14.11 -4.31
C THR A 126 -31.03 12.76 -4.08
N LYS A 127 -30.38 11.64 -4.41
CA LYS A 127 -30.98 10.29 -4.24
C LYS A 127 -30.81 9.74 -2.82
N TYR A 128 -29.71 10.06 -2.12
CA TYR A 128 -29.33 9.40 -0.86
C TYR A 128 -28.96 10.34 0.29
N ASN A 129 -29.06 11.66 0.11
CA ASN A 129 -28.71 12.65 1.14
C ASN A 129 -27.25 12.48 1.63
N PHE A 130 -26.35 12.10 0.71
CA PHE A 130 -24.96 11.80 0.98
C PHE A 130 -24.22 13.04 1.52
N LYS A 131 -23.64 12.94 2.72
CA LYS A 131 -22.86 14.01 3.34
C LYS A 131 -21.36 13.71 3.23
N THR A 132 -20.56 14.78 3.19
CA THR A 132 -19.08 14.72 3.31
C THR A 132 -18.60 14.01 4.59
N GLU A 133 -19.45 13.93 5.61
CA GLU A 133 -19.21 13.15 6.84
C GLU A 133 -19.19 11.65 6.58
N MET A 134 -20.12 11.12 5.76
CA MET A 134 -20.16 9.69 5.42
C MET A 134 -18.92 9.28 4.59
N LEU A 135 -18.37 10.20 3.79
CA LEU A 135 -17.13 9.96 3.07
C LEU A 135 -15.92 9.85 4.02
N ASN A 136 -15.91 10.63 5.11
CA ASN A 136 -14.89 10.54 6.14
C ASN A 136 -15.02 9.22 6.90
N ASP A 137 -16.24 8.85 7.27
CA ASP A 137 -16.53 7.59 7.94
C ASP A 137 -16.10 6.39 7.07
N MET A 138 -16.29 6.45 5.75
CA MET A 138 -15.81 5.43 4.81
C MET A 138 -14.28 5.36 4.72
N PHE A 139 -13.60 6.51 4.81
CA PHE A 139 -12.14 6.55 4.79
C PHE A 139 -11.55 6.01 6.10
N ASP A 140 -12.12 6.42 7.25
CA ASP A 140 -11.72 5.91 8.56
C ASP A 140 -12.03 4.41 8.68
N ALA A 141 -13.15 3.97 8.12
CA ALA A 141 -13.48 2.56 7.99
C ALA A 141 -12.43 1.78 7.18
N ALA A 142 -12.06 2.28 6.00
CA ALA A 142 -11.07 1.63 5.16
C ALA A 142 -9.72 1.51 5.88
N ARG A 143 -9.35 2.52 6.68
CA ARG A 143 -8.15 2.48 7.52
C ARG A 143 -8.25 1.39 8.59
N VAL A 144 -9.38 1.28 9.30
CA VAL A 144 -9.59 0.23 10.30
C VAL A 144 -9.53 -1.17 9.67
N PHE A 145 -10.15 -1.36 8.49
CA PHE A 145 -10.07 -2.64 7.77
C PHE A 145 -8.65 -2.96 7.29
N TYR A 146 -7.91 -1.94 6.81
CA TYR A 146 -6.52 -2.10 6.39
C TYR A 146 -5.63 -2.50 7.57
N ASP A 147 -5.73 -1.78 8.69
CA ASP A 147 -4.95 -2.06 9.91
C ASP A 147 -5.30 -3.44 10.49
N ALA A 148 -6.54 -3.90 10.33
CA ALA A 148 -6.99 -5.24 10.72
C ALA A 148 -6.58 -6.36 9.74
N GLY A 149 -6.04 -6.02 8.57
CA GLY A 149 -5.59 -6.98 7.56
C GLY A 149 -6.66 -7.44 6.56
N ASN A 150 -7.84 -6.81 6.54
CA ASN A 150 -8.87 -7.06 5.52
C ASN A 150 -8.71 -6.13 4.33
N TYR A 151 -7.75 -6.47 3.46
CA TYR A 151 -7.34 -5.65 2.33
C TYR A 151 -8.38 -5.58 1.20
N SER A 152 -9.19 -6.63 1.00
CA SER A 152 -10.20 -6.65 -0.07
C SER A 152 -11.33 -5.63 0.20
N LEU A 153 -11.89 -5.63 1.41
CA LEU A 153 -12.88 -4.63 1.80
C LEU A 153 -12.29 -3.22 1.80
N ALA A 154 -11.07 -3.06 2.33
CA ALA A 154 -10.40 -1.77 2.33
C ALA A 154 -10.26 -1.22 0.89
N SER A 155 -9.86 -2.05 -0.08
CA SER A 155 -9.74 -1.64 -1.47
C SER A 155 -11.08 -1.23 -2.08
N GLU A 156 -12.15 -1.99 -1.86
CA GLU A 156 -13.49 -1.65 -2.36
C GLU A 156 -13.97 -0.30 -1.84
N TYR A 157 -13.78 -0.04 -0.54
CA TYR A 157 -14.13 1.25 0.05
C TYR A 157 -13.29 2.39 -0.48
N LEU A 158 -11.97 2.21 -0.60
CA LEU A 158 -11.06 3.23 -1.13
C LEU A 158 -11.30 3.49 -2.62
N ARG A 159 -11.74 2.47 -3.38
CA ARG A 159 -12.20 2.63 -4.76
C ARG A 159 -13.36 3.59 -4.85
N ILE A 160 -14.37 3.41 -4.02
CA ILE A 160 -15.55 4.28 -3.97
C ILE A 160 -15.12 5.68 -3.53
N VAL A 161 -14.36 5.80 -2.45
CA VAL A 161 -13.88 7.09 -1.93
C VAL A 161 -13.07 7.85 -3.00
N ARG A 162 -12.21 7.18 -3.76
CA ARG A 162 -11.42 7.79 -4.83
C ARG A 162 -12.30 8.31 -5.97
N GLN A 163 -13.35 7.58 -6.34
CA GLN A 163 -14.29 8.01 -7.40
C GLN A 163 -15.16 9.19 -6.98
N LEU A 164 -15.42 9.35 -5.67
CA LEU A 164 -16.22 10.45 -5.11
C LEU A 164 -15.40 11.71 -4.82
N LEU A 165 -14.09 11.56 -4.61
CA LEU A 165 -13.19 12.68 -4.36
C LEU A 165 -12.77 13.37 -5.66
N THR A 166 -12.69 14.70 -5.63
CA THR A 166 -12.15 15.47 -6.75
C THR A 166 -10.64 15.22 -6.87
N PRO A 167 -10.11 14.97 -8.09
CA PRO A 167 -8.66 14.79 -8.30
C PRO A 167 -7.91 16.04 -7.84
N GLY A 168 -6.85 15.85 -7.04
CA GLY A 168 -6.00 16.92 -6.50
C GLY A 168 -6.17 17.20 -5.00
N THR A 169 -7.21 16.68 -4.35
CA THR A 169 -7.34 16.80 -2.88
C THR A 169 -6.33 15.90 -2.16
N ARG A 170 -5.75 16.34 -1.04
CA ARG A 170 -4.84 15.51 -0.22
C ARG A 170 -5.43 14.12 0.10
N ARG A 171 -6.72 14.06 0.40
CA ARG A 171 -7.44 12.80 0.68
C ARG A 171 -7.55 11.88 -0.54
N HIS A 172 -7.58 12.42 -1.76
CA HIS A 172 -7.55 11.60 -2.97
C HIS A 172 -6.20 10.91 -3.13
N LEU A 173 -5.10 11.62 -2.81
CA LEU A 173 -3.77 11.03 -2.80
C LEU A 173 -3.67 9.93 -1.72
N ASP A 174 -4.09 10.23 -0.49
CA ASP A 174 -4.04 9.27 0.62
C ASP A 174 -4.89 8.00 0.31
N ALA A 175 -6.07 8.17 -0.27
CA ALA A 175 -6.91 7.05 -0.70
C ALA A 175 -6.27 6.22 -1.83
N SER A 176 -5.57 6.88 -2.76
CA SER A 176 -4.87 6.19 -3.85
C SER A 176 -3.69 5.36 -3.33
N TRP A 177 -2.95 5.86 -2.34
CA TRP A 177 -1.89 5.11 -1.67
C TRP A 177 -2.45 3.88 -0.93
N GLY A 178 -3.50 4.07 -0.11
CA GLY A 178 -4.11 2.97 0.63
C GLY A 178 -4.68 1.90 -0.29
N ARG A 179 -5.28 2.29 -1.42
CA ARG A 179 -5.80 1.34 -2.41
C ARG A 179 -4.67 0.54 -3.07
N LEU A 180 -3.62 1.22 -3.54
CA LEU A 180 -2.47 0.54 -4.14
C LEU A 180 -1.84 -0.45 -3.16
N ALA A 181 -1.67 -0.06 -1.89
CA ALA A 181 -1.13 -0.96 -0.87
C ALA A 181 -2.03 -2.19 -0.66
N SER A 182 -3.36 -1.98 -0.65
CA SER A 182 -4.34 -3.06 -0.50
C SER A 182 -4.30 -4.04 -1.68
N GLU A 183 -4.28 -3.54 -2.92
CA GLU A 183 -4.21 -4.39 -4.12
C GLU A 183 -2.91 -5.20 -4.20
N ILE A 184 -1.77 -4.59 -3.81
CA ILE A 184 -0.48 -5.30 -3.75
C ILE A 184 -0.55 -6.46 -2.72
N LEU A 185 -1.19 -6.24 -1.57
CA LEU A 185 -1.33 -7.26 -0.52
C LEU A 185 -2.34 -8.36 -0.88
N VAL A 186 -3.38 -8.04 -1.67
CA VAL A 186 -4.31 -9.02 -2.25
C VAL A 186 -3.68 -9.79 -3.44
N GLN A 187 -2.55 -9.31 -3.97
CA GLN A 187 -1.84 -9.86 -5.12
C GLN A 187 -2.61 -9.74 -6.45
N ASN A 188 -3.42 -8.68 -6.58
CA ASN A 188 -4.13 -8.37 -7.81
C ASN A 188 -3.32 -7.39 -8.66
N TRP A 189 -2.46 -7.93 -9.53
CA TRP A 189 -1.45 -7.13 -10.22
C TRP A 189 -2.00 -6.27 -11.36
N ASP A 190 -3.10 -6.69 -11.99
CA ASP A 190 -3.72 -5.97 -13.11
C ASP A 190 -4.35 -4.65 -12.62
N GLU A 191 -5.16 -4.70 -11.54
CA GLU A 191 -5.72 -3.50 -10.94
C GLU A 191 -4.66 -2.62 -10.28
N ALA A 192 -3.64 -3.23 -9.65
CA ALA A 192 -2.54 -2.48 -9.05
C ALA A 192 -1.75 -1.66 -10.09
N LEU A 193 -1.63 -2.14 -11.33
CA LEU A 193 -0.98 -1.41 -12.41
C LEU A 193 -1.78 -0.16 -12.82
N GLU A 194 -3.09 -0.27 -12.95
CA GLU A 194 -3.95 0.88 -13.22
C GLU A 194 -3.92 1.89 -12.05
N ASP A 195 -3.91 1.39 -10.82
CA ASP A 195 -3.87 2.23 -9.63
C ASP A 195 -2.53 2.96 -9.48
N LEU A 196 -1.43 2.34 -9.92
CA LEU A 196 -0.11 2.97 -9.99
C LEU A 196 -0.07 4.12 -11.01
N GLU A 197 -0.65 3.94 -12.19
CA GLU A 197 -0.79 5.00 -13.21
C GLU A 197 -1.61 6.17 -12.67
N LYS A 198 -2.76 5.90 -12.03
CA LYS A 198 -3.59 6.93 -11.40
C LYS A 198 -2.89 7.64 -10.24
N LEU A 199 -2.08 6.93 -9.46
CA LEU A 199 -1.31 7.50 -8.35
C LEU A 199 -0.23 8.44 -8.87
N LYS A 200 0.47 8.07 -9.95
CA LYS A 200 1.45 8.94 -10.60
C LYS A 200 0.81 10.26 -11.03
N ASP A 201 -0.33 10.18 -11.74
CA ASP A 201 -1.06 11.38 -12.18
C ASP A 201 -1.47 12.25 -10.99
N ALA A 202 -1.94 11.63 -9.89
CA ALA A 202 -2.32 12.35 -8.67
C ALA A 202 -1.12 13.05 -7.98
N ILE A 203 0.09 12.48 -8.03
CA ILE A 203 1.31 13.08 -7.51
C ILE A 203 1.75 14.26 -8.39
N ASP A 204 1.67 14.09 -9.71
CA ASP A 204 2.07 15.13 -10.68
C ASP A 204 1.09 16.33 -10.69
N CYS A 205 -0.18 16.10 -10.37
CA CYS A 205 -1.22 17.14 -10.28
C CYS A 205 -1.20 17.98 -8.98
N GLN A 206 -0.30 17.77 -8.03
CA GLN A 206 -0.30 18.47 -6.72
C GLN A 206 0.08 19.99 -6.77
N ASN A 207 -0.03 20.65 -7.92
CA ASN A 207 0.74 21.87 -8.21
C ASN A 207 0.02 23.22 -8.16
N GLU A 208 -1.22 23.36 -7.68
CA GLU A 208 -1.89 24.66 -7.85
C GLU A 208 -1.73 25.69 -6.71
N ASP A 209 -1.47 25.33 -5.44
CA ASP A 209 -1.72 26.30 -4.34
C ASP A 209 -0.63 26.51 -3.24
N LYS A 210 0.58 25.93 -3.31
CA LYS A 210 1.56 26.03 -2.19
C LYS A 210 3.00 26.38 -2.57
N PRO A 211 3.76 27.08 -1.69
CA PRO A 211 5.08 27.63 -2.02
C PRO A 211 6.07 26.55 -2.47
N ALA A 212 6.64 26.80 -3.64
CA ALA A 212 7.44 25.92 -4.48
C ALA A 212 8.39 24.94 -3.75
N SER A 213 9.23 25.39 -2.82
CA SER A 213 10.37 24.58 -2.33
C SER A 213 9.99 23.37 -1.46
N HIS A 214 9.03 23.52 -0.54
CA HIS A 214 8.61 22.43 0.34
C HIS A 214 7.77 21.38 -0.40
N THR A 215 6.96 21.84 -1.35
CA THR A 215 6.14 21.00 -2.22
C THR A 215 6.99 20.08 -3.10
N TYR A 216 8.08 20.60 -3.70
CA TYR A 216 8.95 19.77 -4.55
C TYR A 216 9.70 18.68 -3.80
N LEU A 217 10.16 18.93 -2.57
CA LEU A 217 10.81 17.90 -1.75
C LEU A 217 9.85 16.79 -1.36
N ILE A 218 8.61 17.15 -0.99
CA ILE A 218 7.56 16.17 -0.68
C ILE A 218 7.20 15.36 -1.92
N GLN A 219 7.05 15.99 -3.09
CA GLN A 219 6.80 15.29 -4.35
C GLN A 219 7.96 14.35 -4.72
N LEU A 220 9.21 14.78 -4.53
CA LEU A 220 10.38 13.94 -4.77
C LEU A 220 10.35 12.70 -3.87
N GLN A 221 10.05 12.88 -2.58
CA GLN A 221 9.91 11.78 -1.64
C GLN A 221 8.76 10.82 -2.01
N GLN A 222 7.59 11.35 -2.37
CA GLN A 222 6.44 10.55 -2.82
C GLN A 222 6.75 9.76 -4.09
N ARG A 223 7.46 10.37 -5.05
CA ARG A 223 7.96 9.67 -6.25
C ARG A 223 8.92 8.57 -5.87
N THR A 224 9.86 8.82 -4.95
CA THR A 224 10.76 7.77 -4.47
C THR A 224 10.00 6.60 -3.85
N TRP A 225 9.00 6.86 -3.01
CA TRP A 225 8.13 5.81 -2.45
C TRP A 225 7.41 5.03 -3.54
N MET A 226 6.81 5.73 -4.50
CA MET A 226 6.05 5.13 -5.60
C MET A 226 6.95 4.20 -6.42
N LEU A 227 8.19 4.60 -6.70
CA LEU A 227 9.15 3.77 -7.43
C LEU A 227 9.47 2.47 -6.68
N HIS A 228 9.59 2.51 -5.35
CA HIS A 228 9.78 1.28 -4.57
C HIS A 228 8.55 0.38 -4.60
N TRP A 229 7.35 0.95 -4.50
CA TRP A 229 6.10 0.20 -4.50
C TRP A 229 5.81 -0.40 -5.88
N SER A 230 6.17 0.32 -6.95
CA SER A 230 6.04 -0.15 -8.32
C SER A 230 6.85 -1.42 -8.62
N LEU A 231 7.94 -1.68 -7.88
CA LEU A 231 8.71 -2.92 -8.03
C LEU A 231 7.82 -4.14 -7.73
N PHE A 232 6.96 -4.08 -6.72
CA PHE A 232 6.05 -5.19 -6.41
C PHE A 232 5.10 -5.47 -7.57
N VAL A 233 4.57 -4.41 -8.21
CA VAL A 233 3.63 -4.56 -9.32
C VAL A 233 4.34 -5.07 -10.57
N PHE A 234 5.43 -4.41 -10.96
CA PHE A 234 6.11 -4.69 -12.23
C PHE A 234 6.83 -6.04 -12.27
N PHE A 235 7.36 -6.55 -11.16
CA PHE A 235 8.03 -7.85 -11.17
C PHE A 235 7.05 -9.03 -11.20
N ASN A 236 5.81 -8.83 -10.75
CA ASN A 236 4.79 -9.86 -10.74
C ASN A 236 3.85 -9.81 -11.96
N HIS A 237 3.78 -8.67 -12.66
CA HIS A 237 2.99 -8.54 -13.88
C HIS A 237 3.77 -9.05 -15.12
N PRO A 238 3.15 -9.83 -16.03
CA PRO A 238 3.84 -10.44 -17.18
C PRO A 238 4.49 -9.41 -18.13
N GLN A 239 3.86 -8.24 -18.32
CA GLN A 239 4.42 -7.13 -19.11
C GLN A 239 5.13 -6.06 -18.26
N GLY A 240 5.29 -6.32 -16.96
CA GLY A 240 5.77 -5.29 -16.04
C GLY A 240 7.25 -4.93 -16.24
N LYS A 241 8.07 -5.82 -16.81
CA LYS A 241 9.49 -5.57 -17.08
C LYS A 241 9.71 -4.45 -18.11
N GLU A 242 9.02 -4.52 -19.24
CA GLU A 242 9.10 -3.48 -20.29
C GLU A 242 8.57 -2.14 -19.77
N LYS A 243 7.40 -2.17 -19.12
CA LYS A 243 6.82 -0.99 -18.47
C LYS A 243 7.75 -0.39 -17.42
N LEU A 244 8.46 -1.18 -16.63
CA LEU A 244 9.42 -0.68 -15.64
C LEU A 244 10.57 0.06 -16.31
N ILE A 245 11.13 -0.50 -17.39
CA ILE A 245 12.22 0.14 -18.14
C ILE A 245 11.73 1.49 -18.70
N GLU A 246 10.55 1.50 -19.32
CA GLU A 246 9.91 2.72 -19.81
C GLU A 246 9.75 3.75 -18.69
N TRP A 247 9.19 3.32 -17.56
CA TRP A 247 8.85 4.18 -16.44
C TRP A 247 10.07 4.79 -15.72
N PHE A 248 11.16 4.03 -15.62
CA PHE A 248 12.38 4.42 -14.93
C PHE A 248 13.33 5.22 -15.84
N MET A 249 13.38 4.90 -17.14
CA MET A 249 14.31 5.55 -18.08
C MET A 249 13.69 6.73 -18.84
N GLN A 250 12.42 6.64 -19.27
CA GLN A 250 11.82 7.68 -20.12
C GLN A 250 11.32 8.89 -19.32
N ASN A 251 11.01 8.72 -18.04
CA ASN A 251 10.59 9.83 -17.18
C ASN A 251 11.78 10.43 -16.42
N THR A 252 12.26 11.59 -16.88
CA THR A 252 13.39 12.33 -16.29
C THR A 252 13.18 12.62 -14.80
N THR A 253 11.94 12.82 -14.36
CA THR A 253 11.65 13.12 -12.94
C THR A 253 11.83 11.90 -12.03
N HIS A 254 11.50 10.70 -12.53
CA HIS A 254 11.73 9.45 -11.82
C HIS A 254 13.23 9.13 -11.77
N LEU A 255 13.93 9.34 -12.88
CA LEU A 255 15.36 9.13 -12.98
C LEU A 255 16.13 10.01 -11.98
N ASN A 256 15.76 11.28 -11.85
CA ASN A 256 16.34 12.18 -10.84
C ASN A 256 16.10 11.70 -9.41
N ALA A 257 14.91 11.14 -9.12
CA ALA A 257 14.60 10.57 -7.81
C ALA A 257 15.48 9.34 -7.50
N ILE A 258 15.71 8.49 -8.51
CA ILE A 258 16.61 7.33 -8.41
C ILE A 258 18.05 7.78 -8.15
N GLN A 259 18.55 8.74 -8.92
CA GLN A 259 19.93 9.24 -8.79
C GLN A 259 20.20 9.91 -7.44
N THR A 260 19.20 10.59 -6.87
CA THR A 260 19.37 11.39 -5.66
C THR A 260 19.13 10.59 -4.38
N LEU A 261 18.02 9.84 -4.31
CA LEU A 261 17.53 9.25 -3.05
C LEU A 261 17.59 7.72 -3.02
N ALA A 262 17.56 7.06 -4.19
CA ALA A 262 17.39 5.61 -4.25
C ALA A 262 18.24 4.94 -5.34
N PRO A 263 19.59 5.04 -5.28
CA PRO A 263 20.47 4.49 -6.30
C PRO A 263 20.43 2.95 -6.36
N HIS A 264 20.02 2.27 -5.29
CA HIS A 264 19.89 0.82 -5.25
C HIS A 264 18.78 0.29 -6.17
N LEU A 265 17.84 1.14 -6.60
CA LEU A 265 16.82 0.76 -7.58
C LEU A 265 17.42 0.40 -8.96
N LEU A 266 18.61 0.92 -9.27
CA LEU A 266 19.33 0.58 -10.50
C LEU A 266 19.66 -0.91 -10.61
N ARG A 267 19.81 -1.64 -9.49
CA ARG A 267 20.05 -3.09 -9.50
C ARG A 267 18.86 -3.85 -10.07
N TYR A 268 17.63 -3.39 -9.80
CA TYR A 268 16.42 -4.00 -10.35
C TYR A 268 16.26 -3.64 -11.82
N LEU A 269 16.56 -2.38 -12.17
CA LEU A 269 16.54 -1.91 -13.55
C LEU A 269 17.51 -2.68 -14.44
N THR A 270 18.76 -2.92 -14.00
CA THR A 270 19.74 -3.69 -14.79
C THR A 270 19.27 -5.12 -15.03
N VAL A 271 18.68 -5.79 -14.03
CA VAL A 271 18.11 -7.13 -14.20
C VAL A 271 16.96 -7.11 -15.19
N CYS A 272 16.04 -6.14 -15.12
CA CYS A 272 14.96 -6.01 -16.08
C CYS A 272 15.49 -5.82 -17.51
N VAL A 273 16.46 -4.93 -17.72
CA VAL A 273 17.03 -4.67 -19.05
C VAL A 273 17.70 -5.92 -19.63
N ILE A 274 18.49 -6.64 -18.82
CA ILE A 274 19.20 -7.86 -19.28
C ILE A 274 18.22 -9.00 -19.56
N THR A 275 17.15 -9.14 -18.76
CA THR A 275 16.17 -10.23 -18.93
C THR A 275 15.03 -9.91 -19.88
N SER A 276 14.99 -8.69 -20.42
CA SER A 276 13.99 -8.24 -21.43
C SER A 276 14.49 -8.42 -22.85
N THR A 277 15.76 -8.76 -23.05
CA THR A 277 16.36 -8.99 -24.38
C THR A 277 16.24 -10.45 -24.87
N ASP A 278 15.43 -11.27 -24.20
CA ASP A 278 15.00 -12.61 -24.63
C ASP A 278 13.48 -12.63 -24.84
#